data_AF-A0A3M1EQX1-F1
#
_entry.id   AF-A0A3M1EQX1-F1
#
_cell.length_a   1.000
_cell.length_b   1.000
_cell.length_c   1.000
_cell.angle_alpha   90.00
_cell.angle_beta   90.00
_cell.angle_gamma   90.00
#
_symmetry.space_group_name_H-M   'P 1'
#
loop_
_entity.id
_entity.type
_entity.pdbx_description
1 polymer ?
#
loop_
_entity_poly.entity_id
_entity_poly.type
_entity_poly.pdbx_seq_one_letter_code
_entity_poly.pdbx_strand_id
1 'polypeptide(L)' 'MEGFINESHWDYIEEVYPGLREFYEKLETKPKTFLELFARYQRHLTRQEEEVQCPREKRPEPSRRG' A
#
# COMPACT_ATOMS: atom_id res chain seq x y z
N MET A 1 -17.59 14.11 11.24
CA MET A 1 -17.58 14.09 9.76
C MET A 1 -17.01 12.75 9.33
N GLU A 2 -17.86 11.77 9.07
CA GLU A 2 -17.43 10.51 8.44
C GLU A 2 -17.35 10.76 6.93
N GLY A 3 -16.12 10.91 6.42
CA GLY A 3 -15.85 11.13 5.00
C GLY A 3 -16.11 9.85 4.21
N PHE A 4 -17.33 9.72 3.69
CA PHE A 4 -17.63 8.71 2.69
C PHE A 4 -16.82 8.98 1.43
N ILE A 5 -16.40 7.89 0.78
CA ILE A 5 -15.71 7.98 -0.51
C ILE A 5 -16.75 8.43 -1.53
N ASN A 6 -16.64 9.67 -1.96
CA ASN A 6 -17.51 10.26 -2.98
C ASN A 6 -16.74 10.38 -4.28
N GLU A 7 -17.42 10.13 -5.40
CA GLU A 7 -16.78 10.07 -6.71
C GLU A 7 -16.12 11.40 -7.10
N SER A 8 -16.67 12.53 -6.65
CA SER A 8 -16.12 13.87 -6.85
C SER A 8 -14.78 14.11 -6.15
N HIS A 9 -14.36 13.26 -5.21
CA HIS A 9 -13.08 13.38 -4.54
C HIS A 9 -11.99 12.51 -5.18
N TRP A 10 -12.33 11.61 -6.11
CA TRP A 10 -11.35 10.69 -6.70
C TRP A 10 -10.27 11.39 -7.51
N ASP A 11 -10.60 12.45 -8.25
CA ASP A 11 -9.61 13.24 -9.00
C ASP A 11 -8.54 13.84 -8.07
N TYR A 12 -8.98 14.50 -7.00
CA TYR A 12 -8.07 15.06 -5.98
C TYR A 12 -7.28 13.96 -5.27
N ILE A 13 -7.93 12.85 -4.95
CA ILE A 13 -7.29 11.71 -4.28
C ILE A 13 -6.20 11.10 -5.16
N GLU A 14 -6.43 10.93 -6.46
CA GLU A 14 -5.43 10.40 -7.39
C GLU A 14 -4.26 11.37 -7.58
N GLU A 15 -4.53 12.68 -7.56
CA GLU A 15 -3.48 13.71 -7.62
C GLU A 15 -2.57 13.68 -6.39
N VAL A 16 -3.14 13.51 -5.19
CA VAL A 16 -2.38 13.47 -3.92
C VAL A 16 -1.78 12.09 -3.63
N TYR A 17 -2.50 11.02 -3.98
CA TYR A 17 -2.15 9.62 -3.72
C TYR A 17 -2.26 8.79 -5.00
N PRO A 18 -1.25 8.88 -5.88
CA PRO A 18 -1.27 8.21 -7.17
C PRO A 18 -1.32 6.69 -7.02
N GLY A 19 -2.31 6.06 -7.64
CA GLY A 19 -2.58 4.63 -7.57
C GLY A 19 -3.50 4.22 -6.42
N LEU A 20 -4.00 5.16 -5.62
CA LEU A 20 -4.97 4.83 -4.56
C LEU A 20 -6.29 4.32 -5.14
N ARG A 21 -6.74 4.92 -6.26
CA ARG A 21 -7.94 4.47 -6.97
C ARG A 21 -7.77 3.06 -7.50
N GLU A 22 -6.66 2.80 -8.18
CA GLU A 22 -6.36 1.46 -8.71
C GLU A 22 -6.28 0.42 -7.59
N PHE A 23 -5.65 0.77 -6.46
CA PHE A 23 -5.63 -0.06 -5.26
C PHE A 23 -7.04 -0.34 -4.75
N TYR A 24 -7.90 0.68 -4.64
CA TYR A 24 -9.30 0.51 -4.25
C TYR A 24 -10.05 -0.43 -5.19
N GLU A 25 -9.85 -0.33 -6.50
CA GLU A 25 -10.48 -1.21 -7.51
C GLU A 25 -10.03 -2.67 -7.38
N LYS A 26 -8.77 -2.90 -7.00
CA LYS A 26 -8.22 -4.25 -6.78
C LYS A 26 -8.62 -4.89 -5.44
N LEU A 27 -9.16 -4.13 -4.49
CA LEU A 27 -9.64 -4.70 -3.21
C LEU A 27 -10.88 -5.57 -3.42
N GLU A 28 -10.83 -6.81 -2.94
CA GLU A 28 -11.97 -7.74 -2.90
C GLU A 28 -13.10 -7.21 -2.01
N THR A 29 -12.75 -6.63 -0.86
CA THR A 29 -13.71 -5.99 0.05
C THR A 29 -13.53 -4.47 -0.01
N LYS A 30 -14.52 -3.78 -0.59
CA LYS A 30 -14.53 -2.32 -0.71
C LYS A 30 -14.73 -1.67 0.67
N PRO A 31 -13.78 -0.84 1.14
CA PRO A 31 -13.96 -0.07 2.38
C PRO A 31 -15.11 0.93 2.23
N LYS A 32 -15.88 1.13 3.31
CA LYS A 32 -17.03 2.05 3.32
C LYS A 32 -16.63 3.51 3.52
N THR A 33 -15.45 3.76 4.06
CA THR A 33 -14.95 5.10 4.40
C THR A 33 -13.57 5.34 3.81
N PHE A 34 -13.25 6.61 3.52
CA PHE A 34 -11.95 6.99 2.98
C PHE A 34 -10.82 6.66 3.96
N LEU A 35 -11.05 6.84 5.26
CA LEU A 35 -10.06 6.53 6.30
C LEU A 35 -9.65 5.06 6.28
N GLU A 36 -10.61 4.15 6.09
CA GLU A 36 -10.30 2.72 6.03
C GLU A 36 -9.52 2.36 4.75
N LEU A 37 -9.89 2.96 3.61
CA LEU A 37 -9.13 2.82 2.36
C LEU A 37 -7.70 3.33 2.53
N PHE A 38 -7.55 4.54 3.06
CA PHE A 38 -6.26 5.20 3.25
C PHE A 38 -5.33 4.39 4.16
N ALA A 39 -5.85 3.91 5.30
CA ALA A 39 -5.10 3.07 6.21
C ALA A 39 -4.60 1.76 5.55
N ARG A 40 -5.42 1.14 4.69
CA ARG A 40 -5.01 -0.07 3.94
C ARG A 40 -3.95 0.25 2.89
N TYR A 41 -4.08 1.36 2.19
CA TYR A 41 -3.12 1.78 1.18
C TYR A 41 -1.77 2.17 1.78
N GLN A 42 -1.75 2.90 2.90
CA GLN A 42 -0.50 3.22 3.60
C GLN A 42 0.26 1.95 4.03
N ARG A 43 -0.46 0.93 4.53
CA ARG A 43 0.14 -0.38 4.83
C ARG A 43 0.71 -1.06 3.59
N HIS A 44 0.01 -0.96 2.46
CA HIS A 44 0.47 -1.53 1.20
C HIS A 44 1.75 -0.84 0.70
N LEU A 45 1.81 0.50 0.74
CA LEU A 45 3.02 1.25 0.38
C LEU A 45 4.20 0.92 1.29
N THR A 46 3.99 0.92 2.61
CA THR A 46 5.03 0.59 3.59
C THR A 46 5.63 -0.79 3.32
N ARG A 47 4.80 -1.77 2.96
CA ARG A 47 5.23 -3.13 2.64
C ARG A 47 6.01 -3.21 1.32
N GLN A 48 5.65 -2.41 0.30
CA GLN A 48 6.43 -2.35 -0.94
C GLN A 48 7.79 -1.68 -0.73
N GLU A 49 7.88 -0.64 0.09
CA GLU A 49 9.16 -0.03 0.42
C GLU A 49 10.09 -0.98 1.18
N GLU A 50 9.55 -1.83 2.06
CA GLU A 50 10.34 -2.84 2.78
C GLU A 50 10.90 -3.92 1.84
N GLU A 51 10.15 -4.34 0.81
CA GLU A 51 10.64 -5.27 -0.22
C GLU A 51 11.67 -4.63 -1.17
N VAL A 52 11.61 -3.31 -1.39
CA VAL A 52 12.55 -2.59 -2.26
C VAL A 52 13.83 -2.18 -1.53
N GLN A 53 13.77 -1.85 -0.23
CA GLN A 53 14.94 -1.42 0.55
C GLN A 53 15.76 -2.56 1.15
N CYS A 54 15.20 -3.78 1.22
CA CYS A 54 15.98 -4.96 1.55
C CYS A 54 15.97 -5.91 0.35
N PRO A 55 16.92 -5.80 -0.61
CA PRO A 55 17.43 -7.04 -1.15
C PRO A 55 17.85 -7.81 0.10
N ARG A 56 17.19 -8.95 0.36
CA ARG A 56 17.74 -9.96 1.26
C ARG A 56 19.17 -10.18 0.76
N GLU A 57 20.13 -9.48 1.37
CA GLU A 57 21.52 -9.87 1.33
C GLU A 57 21.43 -11.31 1.81
N LYS A 58 21.59 -12.23 0.86
CA LYS A 58 21.78 -13.62 1.14
C LYS A 58 22.89 -13.62 2.17
N ARG A 59 22.54 -13.83 3.43
CA ARG A 59 23.52 -14.14 4.48
C ARG A 59 24.48 -15.13 3.81
N PRO A 60 25.78 -14.81 3.66
CA PRO A 60 26.69 -15.81 3.17
C PRO A 60 26.56 -16.97 4.16
N GLU A 61 26.12 -18.12 3.63
CA GLU A 61 26.11 -19.37 4.36
C GLU A 61 27.51 -19.50 4.99
N PRO A 62 27.63 -19.66 6.32
CA PRO A 62 28.93 -19.88 6.91
C PRO A 62 29.44 -21.22 6.40
N SER A 63 30.21 -21.17 5.32
CA SER A 63 31.00 -22.27 4.82
C SER A 63 32.08 -22.55 5.85
N ARG A 64 31.81 -23.47 6.77
CA ARG A 64 32.86 -24.18 7.51
C ARG A 64 32.56 -25.66 7.52
N ARG A 65 33.04 -26.27 6.45
CA ARG A 65 33.70 -27.58 6.41
C ARG A 65 34.88 -27.53 7.39
N GLY A 66 35.05 -28.57 8.21
CA GLY A 66 36.19 -28.74 9.13
C GLY A 66 35.86 -29.70 10.25
#